data_AF-A0A3N5IQB3-F1
#
_entry.id   AF-A0A3N5IQB3-F1
#
_cell.length_a   1.000
_cell.length_b   1.000
_cell.length_c   1.000
_cell.angle_alpha   90.00
_cell.angle_beta   90.00
_cell.angle_gamma   90.00
#
_symmetry.space_group_name_H-M   'P 1'
#
loop_
_entity.id
_entity.type
_entity.pdbx_description
1 polymer ?
#
loop_
_entity_poly.entity_id
_entity_poly.type
_entity_poly.pdbx_seq_one_letter_code
_entity_poly.pdbx_strand_id
1 'polypeptide(L)'
;MKPLALGLFILFSCLNGVDLVDAPRVSQGEITFYLDLAYFVGEADHAYVEFYLMLFADQFARHENGDNSCVTLKLSSEIIDKSGVTVSAASWTTQAMIAKGKPENLSTLAIYDQWTEQLKPGEYCLKVCV
;
A
#
# COMPACT_ATOMS: atom_id res chain seq x y z
N MET A 1 -11.00 -54.46 -31.35
CA MET A 1 -11.77 -53.40 -30.65
C MET A 1 -11.20 -53.29 -29.25
N LYS A 2 -10.60 -52.14 -28.86
CA LYS A 2 -10.05 -51.89 -27.52
C LYS A 2 -10.91 -50.80 -26.86
N PRO A 3 -11.37 -50.95 -25.61
CA PRO A 3 -12.07 -49.88 -24.93
C PRO A 3 -11.07 -48.80 -24.49
N LEU A 4 -11.35 -47.56 -24.90
CA LEU A 4 -10.62 -46.36 -24.50
C LEU A 4 -11.10 -46.00 -23.08
N ALA A 5 -10.25 -46.21 -22.08
CA ALA A 5 -10.54 -45.80 -20.71
C ALA A 5 -10.45 -44.28 -20.60
N LEU A 6 -11.59 -43.62 -20.43
CA LEU A 6 -11.70 -42.19 -20.17
C LEU A 6 -11.27 -41.94 -18.71
N GLY A 7 -10.00 -41.64 -18.50
CA GLY A 7 -9.46 -41.28 -17.19
C GLY A 7 -9.94 -39.88 -16.79
N LEU A 8 -10.84 -39.81 -15.81
CA LEU A 8 -11.24 -38.57 -15.15
C LEU A 8 -10.06 -38.07 -14.29
N PHE A 9 -9.32 -37.10 -14.82
CA PHE A 9 -8.25 -36.41 -14.09
C PHE A 9 -8.91 -35.39 -13.15
N ILE A 10 -9.17 -35.79 -11.89
CA ILE A 10 -9.58 -34.85 -10.85
C ILE A 10 -8.33 -34.12 -10.40
N LEU A 11 -8.12 -32.92 -10.94
CA LEU A 11 -7.17 -31.94 -10.41
C LEU A 11 -7.65 -31.51 -9.03
N PHE A 12 -7.14 -32.18 -7.98
CA PHE A 12 -7.20 -31.67 -6.62
C PHE A 12 -6.27 -30.46 -6.54
N SER A 13 -6.80 -29.29 -6.87
CA SER A 13 -6.16 -28.03 -6.54
C SER A 13 -6.18 -27.89 -5.01
N CYS A 14 -5.02 -28.10 -4.37
CA CYS A 14 -4.79 -27.68 -3.00
C CYS A 14 -4.91 -26.16 -2.94
N LEU A 15 -6.13 -25.66 -2.72
CA LEU A 15 -6.38 -24.32 -2.22
C LEU A 15 -5.89 -24.30 -0.78
N ASN A 16 -4.57 -24.20 -0.60
CA ASN A 16 -4.02 -23.71 0.65
C ASN A 16 -4.62 -22.31 0.84
N GLY A 17 -5.39 -22.14 1.90
CA GLY A 17 -5.99 -20.87 2.25
C GLY A 17 -4.91 -19.80 2.23
N VAL A 18 -5.04 -18.84 1.32
CA VAL A 18 -4.34 -17.57 1.43
C VAL A 18 -4.82 -16.98 2.74
N ASP A 19 -3.92 -16.86 3.72
CA ASP A 19 -4.21 -16.19 4.97
C ASP A 19 -4.71 -14.78 4.60
N LEU A 20 -5.97 -14.48 4.90
CA LEU A 20 -6.63 -13.18 4.68
C LEU A 20 -6.01 -12.06 5.56
N VAL A 21 -4.78 -12.25 6.04
CA VAL A 21 -4.02 -11.28 6.83
C VAL A 21 -3.60 -10.09 5.95
N ASP A 22 -3.38 -10.32 4.65
CA ASP A 22 -2.94 -9.28 3.71
C ASP A 22 -4.08 -8.37 3.21
N ALA A 23 -5.34 -8.72 3.49
CA ALA A 23 -6.47 -7.89 3.07
C ALA A 23 -6.65 -6.69 4.02
N PRO A 24 -6.86 -5.48 3.49
CA PRO A 24 -7.24 -4.34 4.28
C PRO A 24 -8.41 -4.59 5.22
N ARG A 25 -8.19 -4.45 6.53
CA ARG A 25 -9.24 -4.56 7.55
C ARG A 25 -9.72 -3.17 7.92
N VAL A 26 -11.02 -3.05 8.19
CA VAL A 26 -11.62 -1.83 8.72
C VAL A 26 -10.86 -1.37 9.96
N SER A 27 -10.56 -0.08 10.02
CA SER A 27 -9.85 0.54 11.14
C SER A 27 -10.56 0.28 12.48
N GLN A 28 -9.78 -0.05 13.51
CA GLN A 28 -10.24 -0.21 14.89
C GLN A 28 -9.77 0.96 15.80
N GLY A 29 -9.27 2.04 15.21
CA GLY A 29 -8.72 3.21 15.93
C GLY A 29 -7.21 3.12 16.19
N GLU A 30 -6.56 2.00 15.89
CA GLU A 30 -5.11 1.90 15.81
C GLU A 30 -4.61 2.43 14.45
N ILE A 31 -3.43 3.04 14.40
CA ILE A 31 -2.80 3.43 13.13
C ILE A 31 -2.41 2.14 12.40
N THR A 32 -3.19 1.84 11.37
CA THR A 32 -3.03 0.69 10.48
C THR A 32 -2.84 1.23 9.09
N PHE A 33 -1.72 0.89 8.47
CA PHE A 33 -1.43 1.26 7.09
C PHE A 33 -0.98 0.03 6.30
N TYR A 34 -1.22 0.09 5.00
CA TYR A 34 -0.78 -0.93 4.06
C TYR A 34 0.26 -0.31 3.13
N LEU A 35 1.37 -1.02 2.97
CA LEU A 35 2.44 -0.62 2.09
C LEU A 35 2.65 -1.76 1.10
N ASP A 36 2.49 -1.45 -0.17
CA ASP A 36 2.82 -2.34 -1.28
C ASP A 36 3.89 -1.68 -2.14
N LEU A 37 4.55 -2.49 -2.97
CA LEU A 37 5.57 -2.03 -3.88
C LEU A 37 5.55 -2.79 -5.20
N ALA A 38 6.00 -2.10 -6.24
CA ALA A 38 6.18 -2.68 -7.56
C ALA A 38 7.55 -2.31 -8.11
N TYR A 39 8.18 -3.25 -8.82
CA TYR A 39 9.48 -3.07 -9.43
C TYR A 39 9.36 -3.06 -10.95
N PHE A 40 10.02 -2.10 -11.57
CA PHE A 40 10.08 -1.94 -13.02
C PHE A 40 11.53 -1.80 -13.47
N VAL A 41 11.77 -2.12 -14.74
CA VAL A 41 13.06 -1.85 -15.38
C VAL A 41 13.28 -0.34 -15.39
N GLY A 42 14.35 0.11 -14.75
CA GLY A 42 14.76 1.52 -14.74
C GLY A 42 15.77 1.84 -15.84
N GLU A 43 16.37 3.02 -15.77
CA GLU A 43 17.43 3.43 -16.68
C GLU A 43 18.81 3.01 -16.16
N ALA A 44 19.70 2.65 -17.09
CA ALA A 44 21.08 2.23 -16.82
C ALA A 44 21.18 1.08 -15.80
N ASP A 45 21.83 1.33 -14.65
CA ASP A 45 22.08 0.35 -13.58
C ASP A 45 21.08 0.45 -12.41
N HIS A 46 19.89 1.03 -12.63
CA HIS A 46 18.85 1.21 -11.61
C HIS A 46 17.56 0.46 -11.94
N ALA A 47 16.83 0.05 -10.91
CA ALA A 47 15.44 -0.34 -10.95
C ALA A 47 14.57 0.85 -10.55
N TYR A 48 13.42 0.98 -11.20
CA TYR A 48 12.39 1.93 -10.78
C TYR A 48 11.45 1.21 -9.81
N VAL A 49 11.30 1.77 -8.61
CA VAL A 49 10.49 1.18 -7.54
C VAL A 49 9.34 2.13 -7.25
N GLU A 50 8.12 1.64 -7.37
CA GLU A 50 6.92 2.38 -6.97
C GLU A 50 6.43 1.85 -5.63
N PHE A 51 6.08 2.75 -4.74
CA PHE A 51 5.53 2.45 -3.42
C PHE A 51 4.10 2.95 -3.36
N TYR A 52 3.23 2.14 -2.77
CA TYR A 52 1.81 2.41 -2.63
C TYR A 52 1.45 2.34 -1.15
N LEU A 53 0.91 3.43 -0.62
CA LEU A 53 0.47 3.54 0.77
C LEU A 53 -1.05 3.65 0.81
N MET A 54 -1.67 2.87 1.68
CA MET A 54 -3.09 2.99 1.99
C MET A 54 -3.31 3.18 3.49
N LEU A 55 -4.12 4.18 3.83
CA LEU A 55 -4.47 4.59 5.19
C LEU A 55 -6.01 4.73 5.31
N PHE A 56 -6.57 4.65 6.52
CA PHE A 56 -8.00 4.96 6.72
C PHE A 56 -8.19 6.38 7.24
N ALA A 57 -9.20 7.08 6.72
CA ALA A 57 -9.45 8.48 7.04
C ALA A 57 -9.88 8.73 8.50
N ASP A 58 -10.45 7.72 9.17
CA ASP A 58 -10.86 7.82 10.58
C ASP A 58 -9.70 7.83 11.58
N GLN A 59 -8.48 7.52 11.13
CA GLN A 59 -7.26 7.51 11.96
C GLN A 59 -6.73 8.93 12.23
N PHE A 60 -7.31 9.97 11.63
CA PHE A 60 -6.71 11.30 11.57
C PHE A 60 -7.66 12.44 11.93
N ALA A 61 -7.06 13.53 12.42
CA ALA A 61 -7.77 14.75 12.72
C ALA A 61 -8.31 15.40 11.44
N ARG A 62 -9.55 15.91 11.54
CA ARG A 62 -10.24 16.59 10.44
C ARG A 62 -10.23 18.10 10.67
N HIS A 63 -10.07 18.84 9.59
CA HIS A 63 -10.24 20.28 9.57
C HIS A 63 -11.40 20.64 8.63
N GLU A 64 -12.32 21.51 9.08
CA GLU A 64 -13.39 22.01 8.23
C GLU A 64 -12.80 22.89 7.12
N ASN A 65 -13.26 22.68 5.88
CA ASN A 65 -12.89 23.46 4.71
C ASN A 65 -14.15 23.76 3.89
N GLY A 66 -14.87 24.81 4.29
CA GLY A 66 -16.16 25.19 3.69
C GLY A 66 -17.23 24.12 3.89
N ASP A 67 -17.80 23.64 2.78
CA ASP A 67 -18.79 22.56 2.76
C ASP A 67 -18.17 21.15 2.79
N ASN A 68 -16.85 21.04 3.01
CA ASN A 68 -16.14 19.76 3.10
C ASN A 68 -15.38 19.66 4.42
N SER A 69 -15.04 18.44 4.83
CA SER A 69 -13.97 18.20 5.80
C SER A 69 -12.73 17.70 5.07
N CYS A 70 -11.56 18.15 5.51
CA CYS A 70 -10.27 17.77 4.93
C CYS A 70 -9.47 17.01 5.98
N VAL A 71 -8.82 15.93 5.55
CA VAL A 71 -7.77 15.24 6.31
C VAL A 71 -6.44 15.56 5.63
N THR A 72 -5.48 16.06 6.41
CA THR A 72 -4.14 16.41 5.93
C THR A 72 -3.12 15.57 6.67
N LEU A 73 -2.27 14.84 5.95
CA LEU A 73 -1.27 13.93 6.50
C LEU A 73 0.11 14.35 6.05
N LYS A 74 1.04 14.45 6.99
CA LYS A 74 2.44 14.68 6.66
C LYS A 74 3.15 13.33 6.65
N LEU A 75 3.65 12.95 5.48
CA LEU A 75 4.36 11.70 5.29
C LEU A 75 5.85 11.97 5.15
N SER A 76 6.65 10.99 5.54
CA SER A 76 8.06 10.96 5.18
C SER A 76 8.54 9.54 4.96
N SER A 77 9.46 9.39 4.01
CA SER A 77 10.18 8.15 3.75
C SER A 77 11.69 8.35 3.93
N GLU A 78 12.36 7.29 4.39
CA GLU A 78 13.82 7.14 4.29
C GLU A 78 14.13 5.75 3.72
N ILE A 79 14.99 5.72 2.72
CA ILE A 79 15.54 4.47 2.16
C ILE A 79 17.00 4.39 2.55
N ILE A 80 17.33 3.33 3.29
CA ILE A 80 18.64 3.11 3.87
C ILE A 80 19.21 1.85 3.24
N ASP A 81 20.43 1.94 2.72
CA ASP A 81 21.11 0.77 2.16
C ASP A 81 21.63 -0.18 3.25
N LYS A 82 22.12 -1.35 2.85
CA LYS A 82 22.72 -2.34 3.76
C LYS A 82 23.90 -1.82 4.59
N SER A 83 24.54 -0.72 4.18
CA SER A 83 25.65 -0.10 4.93
C SER A 83 25.18 0.89 5.98
N GLY A 84 23.87 1.14 6.05
CA GLY A 84 23.26 2.10 6.97
C GLY A 84 23.25 3.53 6.42
N VAL A 85 23.57 3.73 5.14
CA VAL A 85 23.56 5.06 4.51
C VAL A 85 22.18 5.34 3.93
N THR A 86 21.61 6.51 4.27
CA THR A 86 20.38 7.00 3.65
C THR A 86 20.67 7.38 2.19
N VAL A 87 20.07 6.65 1.26
CA VAL A 87 20.24 6.87 -0.19
C VAL A 87 19.10 7.69 -0.80
N SER A 88 17.94 7.71 -0.15
CA SER A 88 16.82 8.60 -0.50
C SER A 88 16.04 9.00 0.76
N ALA A 89 15.53 10.23 0.77
CA ALA A 89 14.66 10.73 1.80
C ALA A 89 13.67 11.73 1.20
N ALA A 90 12.40 11.57 1.51
CA ALA A 90 11.34 12.46 1.05
C ALA A 90 10.38 12.80 2.18
N SER A 91 9.79 14.00 2.12
CA SER A 91 8.67 14.36 2.96
C SER A 91 7.66 15.17 2.16
N TRP A 92 6.40 14.81 2.28
CA TRP A 92 5.32 15.42 1.53
C TRP A 92 4.04 15.46 2.36
N THR A 93 2.99 16.02 1.78
CA THR A 93 1.69 16.14 2.43
C THR A 93 0.63 15.58 1.52
N THR A 94 -0.13 14.60 2.03
CA THR A 94 -1.31 14.06 1.36
C THR A 94 -2.57 14.69 1.92
N GLN A 95 -3.57 14.88 1.07
CA GLN A 95 -4.86 15.46 1.47
C GLN A 95 -6.00 14.62 0.92
N ALA A 96 -7.00 14.38 1.77
CA ALA A 96 -8.25 13.74 1.38
C ALA A 96 -9.44 14.65 1.71
N MET A 97 -10.28 14.89 0.70
CA MET A 97 -11.47 15.72 0.83
C MET A 97 -12.70 14.84 1.04
N ILE A 98 -13.43 15.09 2.11
CA ILE A 98 -14.62 14.36 2.54
C ILE A 98 -15.83 15.28 2.39
N ALA A 99 -16.78 14.90 1.55
CA ALA A 99 -17.98 15.69 1.29
C ALA A 99 -18.95 15.65 2.47
N LYS A 100 -19.51 16.81 2.84
CA LYS A 100 -20.45 16.93 3.96
C LYS A 100 -21.82 16.37 3.57
N GLY A 101 -22.46 15.64 4.48
CA GLY A 101 -23.84 15.15 4.32
C GLY A 101 -24.01 13.73 3.76
N LYS A 102 -22.93 13.00 3.47
CA LYS A 102 -23.01 11.54 3.29
C LYS A 102 -22.78 10.83 4.63
N PRO A 103 -23.51 9.76 4.95
CA PRO A 103 -23.13 8.85 6.03
C PRO A 103 -21.90 8.06 5.56
N GLU A 104 -20.73 8.69 5.59
CA GLU A 104 -19.48 8.01 5.32
C GLU A 104 -19.03 7.30 6.59
N ASN A 105 -19.01 5.97 6.52
CA ASN A 105 -18.31 5.17 7.51
C ASN A 105 -16.80 5.39 7.29
N LEU A 106 -16.25 6.41 7.95
CA LEU A 106 -14.86 6.85 7.76
C LEU A 106 -13.83 5.73 7.97
N SER A 107 -14.16 4.72 8.78
CA SER A 107 -13.32 3.53 8.98
C SER A 107 -13.18 2.64 7.75
N THR A 108 -13.94 2.93 6.70
CA THR A 108 -13.87 2.29 5.38
C THR A 108 -13.37 3.23 4.28
N LEU A 109 -13.17 4.51 4.59
CA LEU A 109 -12.67 5.47 3.62
C LEU A 109 -11.14 5.36 3.56
N ALA A 110 -10.63 4.79 2.48
CA ALA A 110 -9.20 4.66 2.23
C ALA A 110 -8.62 5.93 1.58
N ILE A 111 -7.50 6.38 2.12
CA ILE A 111 -6.62 7.40 1.55
C ILE A 111 -5.45 6.66 0.92
N TYR A 112 -5.20 6.93 -0.37
CA TYR A 112 -4.10 6.33 -1.13
C TYR A 112 -3.03 7.36 -1.40
N ASP A 113 -1.78 6.94 -1.30
CA ASP A 113 -0.62 7.74 -1.72
C ASP A 113 0.37 6.86 -2.51
N GLN A 114 1.14 7.49 -3.37
CA GLN A 114 2.11 6.83 -4.23
C GLN A 114 3.34 7.72 -4.42
N TRP A 115 4.52 7.11 -4.30
CA TRP A 115 5.78 7.75 -4.66
C TRP A 115 6.74 6.73 -5.27
N THR A 116 7.81 7.22 -5.89
CA THR A 116 8.66 6.42 -6.77
C THR A 116 10.12 6.77 -6.62
N GLU A 117 10.98 5.78 -6.73
CA GLU A 117 12.43 5.92 -6.52
C GLU A 117 13.21 5.18 -7.60
N GLN A 118 14.41 5.67 -7.92
CA GLN A 118 15.36 4.95 -8.76
C GLN A 118 16.49 4.42 -7.90
N LEU A 119 16.53 3.09 -7.72
CA LEU A 119 17.47 2.43 -6.81
C LEU A 119 18.36 1.47 -7.58
N LYS A 120 19.64 1.40 -7.23
CA LYS A 120 20.49 0.32 -7.74
C LYS A 120 19.99 -1.04 -7.22
N PRO A 121 20.25 -2.15 -7.91
CA PRO A 121 19.99 -3.47 -7.35
C PRO A 121 20.70 -3.66 -6.01
N GLY A 122 19.97 -4.05 -4.97
CA GLY A 122 20.51 -4.20 -3.62
C GLY A 122 19.45 -4.48 -2.56
N GLU A 123 19.93 -4.58 -1.32
CA GLU A 123 19.09 -4.70 -0.13
C GLU A 123 18.93 -3.34 0.54
N TYR A 124 17.70 -3.01 0.88
CA TYR A 124 17.32 -1.73 1.45
C TYR A 124 16.33 -1.90 2.61
N CYS A 125 16.39 -0.96 3.54
CA CYS A 125 15.38 -0.76 4.56
C CYS A 125 14.60 0.51 4.23
N LEU A 126 13.28 0.38 4.08
CA LEU A 126 12.37 1.52 3.96
C LEU A 126 11.76 1.83 5.33
N LYS A 127 11.90 3.08 5.76
CA LYS A 127 11.17 3.63 6.91
C LYS A 127 10.11 4.59 6.38
N VAL A 128 8.88 4.45 6.85
CA VAL A 128 7.77 5.36 6.58
C VAL A 128 7.25 5.91 7.89
N CYS A 129 7.08 7.22 7.98
CA CYS A 129 6.47 7.90 9.11
C CYS A 129 5.19 8.61 8.66
N VAL A 130 4.16 8.51 9.49
CA VAL A 130 2.83 9.09 9.31
C VAL A 130 2.50 9.97 10.52
#